data_AF-A0A2H0BUH3-F1
#
_entry.id   AF-A0A2H0BUH3-F1
#
_cell.length_a   1.000
_cell.length_b   1.000
_cell.length_c   1.000
_cell.angle_alpha   90.00
_cell.angle_beta   90.00
_cell.angle_gamma   90.00
#
_symmetry.space_group_name_H-M   'P 1'
#
loop_
_entity.id
_entity.type
_entity.pdbx_description
1 polymer ?
#
loop_
_entity_poly.entity_id
_entity_poly.type
_entity_poly.pdbx_seq_one_letter_code
_entity_poly.pdbx_strand_id
1 'polypeptide(L)'
;MLRKNKLGFTLIELLVVISIMGLLSAVGLTIFKTSIKKGKIAQAVSNAKDLQQATNLYLTITGFYPPDLGRGWDPGYMQLIPTNPDDGSTNVAVLNAAVPLDAQAKWDGPYLTEWPKLTPWGGKYDYNYWPVGASRYGCTVPAGVYMGIQGDYSNNNTVPLEEEQQMIDMGLDQDGCLNGEVQMKLLSL
;
A
#
# COMPACT_ATOMS: atom_id res chain seq x y z
N MET A 1 12.80 34.87 -59.33
CA MET A 1 12.11 34.42 -58.09
C MET A 1 11.59 33.01 -58.31
N LEU A 2 12.15 32.00 -57.63
CA LEU A 2 11.69 30.60 -57.71
C LEU A 2 10.44 30.43 -56.84
N ARG A 3 9.29 30.16 -57.47
CA ARG A 3 8.04 29.80 -56.76
C ARG A 3 8.21 28.37 -56.24
N LYS A 4 8.36 28.22 -54.93
CA LYS A 4 8.28 26.89 -54.28
C LYS A 4 6.82 26.41 -54.36
N ASN A 5 6.56 25.36 -55.13
CA ASN A 5 5.29 24.65 -55.07
C ASN A 5 5.14 24.04 -53.69
N LYS A 6 4.19 24.54 -52.89
CA LYS A 6 3.78 23.88 -51.65
C LYS A 6 2.88 22.71 -52.04
N LEU A 7 3.41 21.49 -51.95
CA LEU A 7 2.60 20.27 -51.99
C LEU A 7 1.78 20.24 -50.69
N GLY A 8 0.45 20.22 -50.80
CA GLY A 8 -0.47 20.07 -49.67
C GLY A 8 -0.84 18.60 -49.48
N PHE A 9 -1.22 18.23 -48.24
CA PHE A 9 -1.75 16.90 -47.95
C PHE A 9 -3.13 16.70 -48.57
N THR A 10 -3.41 15.47 -49.01
CA THR A 10 -4.72 15.07 -49.50
C THR A 10 -5.67 14.75 -48.33
N LEU A 11 -6.98 14.88 -48.57
CA LEU A 11 -8.00 14.50 -47.59
C LEU A 11 -7.90 13.01 -47.20
N ILE A 12 -7.55 12.15 -48.15
CA ILE A 12 -7.43 10.71 -47.90
C ILE A 12 -6.20 10.40 -47.04
N GLU A 13 -5.08 11.10 -47.21
CA GLU A 13 -3.90 10.94 -46.34
C GLU A 13 -4.24 11.33 -44.90
N LEU A 14 -4.94 12.45 -44.70
CA LEU A 14 -5.37 12.86 -43.36
C LEU A 14 -6.34 11.84 -42.75
N LEU A 15 -7.29 11.32 -43.54
CA LEU A 15 -8.29 10.34 -43.10
C LEU A 15 -7.64 9.02 -42.66
N VAL A 16 -6.68 8.52 -43.43
CA VAL A 16 -5.94 7.30 -43.08
C VAL A 16 -5.17 7.51 -41.77
N VAL A 17 -4.49 8.63 -41.59
CA VAL A 17 -3.73 8.92 -40.36
C VAL A 17 -4.63 8.95 -39.13
N ILE A 18 -5.74 9.69 -39.16
CA ILE A 18 -6.64 9.75 -38.00
C ILE A 18 -7.32 8.40 -37.72
N SER A 19 -7.54 7.58 -38.75
CA SER A 19 -8.10 6.23 -38.59
C SER A 19 -7.11 5.30 -37.89
N ILE A 20 -5.82 5.34 -38.26
CA ILE A 20 -4.75 4.55 -37.62
C ILE A 20 -4.53 5.04 -36.19
N MET A 21 -4.48 6.36 -35.96
CA MET A 21 -4.37 6.93 -34.62
C MET A 21 -5.55 6.53 -33.72
N GLY A 22 -6.78 6.53 -34.26
CA GLY A 22 -7.97 6.07 -33.54
C GLY A 22 -7.87 4.60 -33.12
N LEU A 23 -7.45 3.73 -34.03
CA LEU A 23 -7.27 2.30 -33.76
C LEU A 23 -6.20 2.05 -32.69
N LEU A 24 -5.03 2.68 -32.81
CA LEU A 24 -3.94 2.54 -31.84
C LEU A 24 -4.32 3.09 -30.47
N SER A 25 -5.06 4.21 -30.43
CA SER A 25 -5.50 4.81 -29.17
C SER A 25 -6.42 3.89 -28.38
N ALA A 26 -7.34 3.19 -29.06
CA ALA A 26 -8.26 2.26 -28.40
C ALA A 26 -7.54 1.10 -27.70
N VAL A 27 -6.52 0.51 -28.34
CA VAL A 27 -5.72 -0.58 -27.75
C VAL A 27 -4.76 -0.07 -26.68
N GLY A 28 -4.19 1.12 -26.85
CA GLY A 28 -3.24 1.71 -25.90
C GLY A 28 -3.82 1.91 -24.49
N LEU A 29 -5.10 2.29 -24.39
CA LEU A 29 -5.74 2.59 -23.10
C LEU A 29 -5.87 1.36 -22.19
N THR A 30 -6.14 0.18 -22.74
CA THR A 30 -6.34 -1.04 -21.94
C THR A 30 -5.01 -1.55 -21.36
N ILE A 31 -3.95 -1.52 -22.17
CA ILE A 31 -2.59 -1.87 -21.77
C ILE A 31 -2.12 -0.91 -20.67
N PHE A 32 -2.33 0.39 -20.86
CA PHE A 32 -1.93 1.40 -19.89
C PHE A 32 -2.59 1.19 -18.52
N LYS A 33 -3.91 0.98 -18.47
CA LYS A 33 -4.63 0.71 -17.21
C LYS A 33 -4.05 -0.51 -16.48
N THR A 34 -3.78 -1.59 -17.21
CA THR A 34 -3.19 -2.81 -16.63
C THR A 34 -1.79 -2.56 -16.06
N SER A 35 -0.97 -1.77 -16.77
CA SER A 35 0.38 -1.39 -16.29
C SER A 35 0.31 -0.56 -15.00
N ILE A 36 -0.65 0.36 -14.88
CA ILE A 36 -0.86 1.14 -13.66
C ILE A 36 -1.26 0.24 -12.48
N LYS A 37 -2.20 -0.69 -12.68
CA LYS A 37 -2.59 -1.66 -11.64
C LYS A 37 -1.40 -2.47 -11.12
N LYS A 38 -0.59 -3.02 -12.02
CA LYS A 38 0.64 -3.74 -11.66
C LYS A 38 1.65 -2.85 -10.93
N GLY A 39 1.80 -1.59 -11.34
CA GLY A 39 2.64 -0.62 -10.67
C GLY A 39 2.20 -0.34 -9.23
N LYS A 40 0.87 -0.21 -9.00
CA LYS A 40 0.30 -0.06 -7.66
C LYS A 40 0.63 -1.25 -6.76
N ILE A 41 0.36 -2.48 -7.24
CA ILE A 41 0.67 -3.69 -6.46
C ILE A 41 2.18 -3.80 -6.18
N ALA A 42 3.03 -3.50 -7.16
CA ALA A 42 4.49 -3.51 -6.97
C ALA A 42 4.95 -2.50 -5.91
N GLN A 43 4.34 -1.30 -5.87
CA GLN A 43 4.62 -0.30 -4.85
C GLN A 43 4.18 -0.79 -3.46
N ALA A 44 2.99 -1.39 -3.34
CA ALA A 44 2.54 -1.99 -2.09
C ALA A 44 3.48 -3.09 -1.60
N VAL A 45 3.93 -3.97 -2.49
CA VAL A 45 4.92 -5.02 -2.17
C VAL A 45 6.26 -4.43 -1.73
N SER A 46 6.71 -3.33 -2.34
CA SER A 46 7.93 -2.64 -1.91
C SER A 46 7.78 -2.11 -0.48
N ASN A 47 6.69 -1.40 -0.19
CA ASN A 47 6.42 -0.88 1.14
C ASN A 47 6.30 -1.99 2.18
N ALA A 48 5.69 -3.13 1.83
CA ALA A 48 5.62 -4.31 2.70
C ALA A 48 7.01 -4.81 3.10
N LYS A 49 7.98 -4.81 2.17
CA LYS A 49 9.36 -5.24 2.46
C LYS A 49 10.06 -4.27 3.39
N ASP A 50 9.89 -2.97 3.19
CA ASP A 50 10.48 -1.95 4.05
C ASP A 50 9.92 -2.06 5.48
N LEU A 51 8.60 -2.23 5.61
CA LEU A 51 7.94 -2.46 6.89
C LEU A 51 8.36 -3.79 7.53
N GLN A 52 8.52 -4.86 6.75
CA GLN A 52 9.03 -6.15 7.26
C GLN A 52 10.44 -5.99 7.85
N GLN A 53 11.33 -5.25 7.17
CA GLN A 53 12.67 -4.96 7.68
C GLN A 53 12.61 -4.14 8.97
N ALA A 54 11.81 -3.06 9.00
CA ALA A 54 11.62 -2.24 10.18
C ALA A 54 11.05 -3.05 11.36
N THR A 55 10.08 -3.93 11.10
CA THR A 55 9.51 -4.83 12.11
C THR A 55 10.57 -5.75 12.71
N ASN A 56 11.39 -6.37 11.84
CA ASN A 56 12.47 -7.25 12.29
C ASN A 56 13.52 -6.52 13.13
N LEU A 57 13.91 -5.31 12.72
CA LEU A 57 14.87 -4.48 13.47
C LEU A 57 14.30 -4.09 14.84
N TYR A 58 13.05 -3.59 14.87
CA TYR A 58 12.36 -3.26 16.11
C TYR A 58 12.32 -4.45 17.06
N LEU A 59 11.91 -5.63 16.56
CA LEU A 59 11.84 -6.85 17.35
C LEU A 59 13.22 -7.30 17.85
N THR A 60 14.25 -7.22 17.01
CA THR A 60 15.62 -7.64 17.35
C THR A 60 16.22 -6.77 18.46
N ILE A 61 15.96 -5.45 18.42
CA ILE A 61 16.55 -4.48 19.35
C ILE A 61 15.74 -4.42 20.64
N THR A 62 14.42 -4.29 20.54
CA THR A 62 13.57 -4.12 21.73
C THR A 62 13.21 -5.44 22.39
N GLY A 63 13.12 -6.53 21.61
CA GLY A 63 12.58 -7.81 22.04
C GLY A 63 11.06 -7.88 22.02
N PHE A 64 10.38 -6.85 21.51
CA PHE A 64 8.92 -6.76 21.46
C PHE A 64 8.45 -6.48 20.04
N TYR A 65 7.23 -6.92 19.71
CA TYR A 65 6.56 -6.42 18.52
C TYR A 65 6.12 -4.97 18.74
N PRO A 66 6.15 -4.13 17.70
CA PRO A 66 5.54 -2.82 17.76
C PRO A 66 4.06 -2.89 18.17
N PRO A 67 3.52 -1.85 18.82
CA PRO A 67 2.11 -1.74 19.11
C PRO A 67 1.24 -1.72 17.85
N ASP A 68 0.08 -2.34 17.91
CA ASP A 68 -1.01 -2.19 16.93
C ASP A 68 -1.82 -0.93 17.31
N LEU A 69 -1.97 0.01 16.37
CA LEU A 69 -2.53 1.34 16.61
C LEU A 69 -3.68 1.68 15.65
N GLY A 70 -3.98 0.77 14.71
CA GLY A 70 -4.89 1.01 13.62
C GLY A 70 -4.30 1.85 12.47
N ARG A 71 -5.08 1.89 11.39
CA ARG A 71 -4.69 2.49 10.11
C ARG A 71 -4.17 3.92 10.25
N GLY A 72 -3.09 4.21 9.53
CA GLY A 72 -2.47 5.53 9.41
C GLY A 72 -1.41 5.83 10.46
N TRP A 73 -1.29 5.05 11.54
CA TRP A 73 -0.34 5.30 12.61
C TRP A 73 1.01 4.60 12.36
N ASP A 74 2.11 5.33 12.60
CA ASP A 74 3.44 4.75 12.75
C ASP A 74 3.51 4.06 14.13
N PRO A 75 3.76 2.74 14.20
CA PRO A 75 3.82 2.01 15.47
C PRO A 75 5.11 2.25 16.27
N GLY A 76 5.94 3.19 15.85
CA GLY A 76 7.20 3.55 16.50
C GLY A 76 8.43 3.14 15.70
N TYR A 77 8.30 3.05 14.37
CA TYR A 77 9.43 2.84 13.47
C TYR A 77 10.22 4.12 13.23
N MET A 78 9.55 5.27 13.14
CA MET A 78 10.25 6.54 12.89
C MET A 78 10.76 7.18 14.17
N GLN A 79 10.05 6.97 15.29
CA GLN A 79 10.37 7.58 16.56
C GLN A 79 9.87 6.71 17.71
N LEU A 80 10.47 6.89 18.89
CA LEU A 80 10.14 6.10 20.08
C LEU A 80 8.65 6.13 20.43
N ILE A 81 8.04 7.32 20.40
CA ILE A 81 6.62 7.50 20.71
C ILE A 81 5.83 7.38 19.42
N PRO A 82 4.89 6.42 19.31
CA PRO A 82 4.07 6.29 18.12
C PRO A 82 3.37 7.59 17.73
N THR A 83 3.22 7.80 16.42
CA THR A 83 2.64 9.03 15.91
C THR A 83 1.81 8.80 14.66
N ASN A 84 0.82 9.66 14.46
CA ASN A 84 0.17 9.77 13.18
C ASN A 84 0.89 10.83 12.32
N PRO A 85 1.55 10.44 11.22
CA PRO A 85 2.30 11.37 10.37
C PRO A 85 1.42 12.31 9.54
N ASP A 86 0.10 12.16 9.55
CA ASP A 86 -0.81 13.09 8.89
C ASP A 86 -1.04 14.37 9.70
N ASP A 87 -1.10 14.26 11.04
CA ASP A 87 -1.43 15.38 11.94
C ASP A 87 -0.43 15.60 13.09
N GLY A 88 0.57 14.72 13.24
CA GLY A 88 1.58 14.76 14.30
C GLY A 88 1.07 14.33 15.67
N SER A 89 -0.14 13.77 15.75
CA SER A 89 -0.69 13.31 17.03
C SER A 89 0.12 12.15 17.60
N THR A 90 0.26 12.15 18.93
CA THR A 90 0.93 11.09 19.72
C THR A 90 0.00 10.48 20.77
N ASN A 91 -1.22 11.01 20.89
CA ASN A 91 -2.26 10.51 21.80
C ASN A 91 -2.96 9.31 21.18
N VAL A 92 -2.39 8.13 21.39
CA VAL A 92 -2.97 6.86 20.93
C VAL A 92 -4.26 6.54 21.71
N ALA A 93 -5.40 6.43 21.02
CA ALA A 93 -6.60 5.81 21.57
C ALA A 93 -6.38 4.29 21.60
N VAL A 94 -6.20 3.73 22.80
CA VAL A 94 -5.69 2.38 23.02
C VAL A 94 -6.61 1.30 22.43
N LEU A 95 -6.17 0.65 21.35
CA LEU A 95 -6.48 -0.74 21.05
C LEU A 95 -5.17 -1.54 21.20
N ASN A 96 -4.87 -1.97 22.43
CA ASN A 96 -3.77 -2.87 22.81
C ASN A 96 -2.31 -2.35 22.85
N ALA A 97 -2.06 -1.08 23.18
CA ALA A 97 -0.70 -0.54 23.14
C ALA A 97 -0.35 0.44 24.26
N ALA A 98 0.17 -0.08 25.39
CA ALA A 98 1.28 0.61 26.03
C ALA A 98 2.55 -0.06 25.46
N VAL A 99 3.39 0.69 24.73
CA VAL A 99 4.74 0.22 24.40
C VAL A 99 5.40 -0.19 25.72
N PRO A 100 5.81 -1.45 25.92
CA PRO A 100 6.40 -1.87 27.19
C PRO A 100 7.55 -0.94 27.57
N LEU A 101 7.68 -0.58 28.85
CA LEU A 101 8.74 0.32 29.31
C LEU A 101 10.14 -0.20 28.90
N ASP A 102 10.32 -1.51 28.92
CA ASP A 102 11.53 -2.17 28.45
C ASP A 102 11.80 -1.96 26.95
N ALA A 103 10.73 -1.96 26.13
CA ALA A 103 10.86 -1.65 24.70
C ALA A 103 11.27 -0.19 24.50
N GLN A 104 10.73 0.73 25.31
CA GLN A 104 11.10 2.15 25.26
C GLN A 104 12.56 2.37 25.65
N ALA A 105 13.02 1.72 26.72
CA ALA A 105 14.38 1.82 27.21
C ALA A 105 15.43 1.26 26.23
N LYS A 106 15.04 0.31 25.37
CA LYS A 106 15.90 -0.32 24.37
C LYS A 106 15.81 0.28 22.98
N TRP A 107 14.87 1.20 22.74
CA TRP A 107 14.67 1.77 21.43
C TRP A 107 15.94 2.51 20.96
N ASP A 108 16.43 2.15 19.77
CA ASP A 108 17.64 2.69 19.15
C ASP A 108 17.36 3.12 17.70
N GLY A 109 16.09 3.47 17.42
CA GLY A 109 15.63 3.83 16.07
C GLY A 109 16.12 5.21 15.60
N PRO A 110 15.74 5.61 14.37
CA PRO A 110 14.64 5.08 13.56
C PRO A 110 14.94 3.76 12.84
N TYR A 111 13.92 2.91 12.71
CA TYR A 111 13.91 1.68 11.92
C TYR A 111 13.30 1.85 10.53
N LEU A 112 12.61 2.98 10.31
CA LEU A 112 12.06 3.40 9.03
C LEU A 112 12.26 4.90 8.86
N THR A 113 12.75 5.33 7.70
CA THR A 113 13.00 6.76 7.41
C THR A 113 11.70 7.56 7.38
N GLU A 114 10.66 7.01 6.76
CA GLU A 114 9.37 7.67 6.62
C GLU A 114 8.25 6.64 6.54
N TRP A 115 7.21 6.84 7.34
CA TRP A 115 5.98 6.06 7.27
C TRP A 115 5.20 6.43 6.02
N PRO A 116 4.86 5.45 5.15
CA PRO A 116 4.14 5.74 3.93
C PRO A 116 2.72 6.26 4.26
N LYS A 117 2.46 7.54 3.98
CA LYS A 117 1.19 8.17 4.36
C LYS A 117 -0.01 7.60 3.61
N LEU A 118 0.16 7.17 2.36
CA LEU A 118 -0.93 6.72 1.51
C LEU A 118 -0.60 5.40 0.81
N THR A 119 -1.59 4.54 0.69
CA THR A 119 -1.52 3.37 -0.18
C THR A 119 -1.57 3.81 -1.65
N PRO A 120 -1.21 2.94 -2.62
CA PRO A 120 -1.34 3.23 -4.05
C PRO A 120 -2.77 3.53 -4.52
N TRP A 121 -3.76 3.26 -3.67
CA TRP A 121 -5.17 3.53 -3.88
C TRP A 121 -5.67 4.79 -3.16
N GLY A 122 -4.83 5.44 -2.35
CA GLY A 122 -5.18 6.63 -1.58
C GLY A 122 -5.75 6.34 -0.19
N GLY A 123 -5.75 5.06 0.22
CA GLY A 123 -6.11 4.64 1.57
C GLY A 123 -4.93 4.71 2.55
N LYS A 124 -5.00 3.95 3.65
CA LYS A 124 -4.00 3.97 4.72
C LYS A 124 -3.39 2.59 4.95
N TYR A 125 -2.10 2.60 5.29
CA TYR A 125 -1.43 1.42 5.81
C TYR A 125 -1.77 1.22 7.28
N ASP A 126 -1.82 -0.02 7.72
CA ASP A 126 -2.13 -0.40 9.10
C ASP A 126 -1.17 -1.49 9.55
N TYR A 127 -0.40 -1.23 10.61
CA TYR A 127 0.42 -2.26 11.22
C TYR A 127 -0.49 -3.10 12.14
N ASN A 128 -0.70 -4.36 11.79
CA ASN A 128 -1.55 -5.26 12.57
C ASN A 128 -0.69 -6.34 13.25
N TYR A 129 -0.94 -6.55 14.54
CA TYR A 129 -0.32 -7.63 15.31
C TYR A 129 -1.39 -8.53 15.95
N TRP A 130 -1.50 -9.76 15.46
CA TRP A 130 -2.52 -10.72 15.90
C TRP A 130 -1.89 -12.00 16.48
N PRO A 131 -1.80 -12.13 17.82
CA PRO A 131 -1.12 -13.26 18.45
C PRO A 131 -1.83 -14.62 18.31
N VAL A 132 -3.14 -14.64 18.06
CA VAL A 132 -3.96 -15.86 17.98
C VAL A 132 -4.85 -15.92 16.72
N GLY A 133 -4.59 -15.03 15.75
CA GLY A 133 -5.45 -14.78 14.60
C GLY A 133 -6.60 -13.82 14.90
N ALA A 134 -7.22 -13.30 13.85
CA ALA A 134 -8.29 -12.31 13.93
C ALA A 134 -9.39 -12.61 12.91
N SER A 135 -10.58 -12.06 13.15
CA SER A 135 -11.65 -12.01 12.15
C SER A 135 -11.89 -10.56 11.76
N ARG A 136 -11.74 -10.23 10.47
CA ARG A 136 -11.88 -8.88 9.93
C ARG A 136 -12.88 -8.92 8.78
N TYR A 137 -13.97 -8.16 8.90
CA TYR A 137 -15.06 -8.13 7.90
C TYR A 137 -15.59 -9.51 7.48
N GLY A 138 -15.57 -10.50 8.39
CA GLY A 138 -16.00 -11.88 8.12
C GLY A 138 -14.91 -12.79 7.54
N CYS A 139 -13.72 -12.26 7.31
CA CYS A 139 -12.55 -13.00 6.84
C CYS A 139 -11.67 -13.42 8.01
N THR A 140 -11.12 -14.63 7.94
CA THR A 140 -10.25 -15.15 9.00
C THR A 140 -8.80 -14.88 8.63
N VAL A 141 -8.10 -14.17 9.50
CA VAL A 141 -6.67 -13.91 9.34
C VAL A 141 -5.88 -14.73 10.35
N PRO A 142 -4.89 -15.53 9.92
CA PRO A 142 -4.05 -16.30 10.83
C PRO A 142 -3.29 -15.43 11.84
N ALA A 143 -2.69 -16.06 12.84
CA ALA A 143 -1.77 -15.38 13.74
C ALA A 143 -0.54 -14.89 12.96
N GLY A 144 -0.12 -13.65 13.22
CA GLY A 144 0.92 -13.01 12.43
C GLY A 144 1.08 -11.53 12.72
N VAL A 145 2.11 -10.97 12.09
CA VAL A 145 2.28 -9.54 11.92
C VAL A 145 2.03 -9.20 10.47
N TYR A 146 1.22 -8.19 10.21
CA TYR A 146 0.76 -7.83 8.88
C TYR A 146 0.90 -6.34 8.61
N MET A 147 1.17 -6.02 7.34
CA MET A 147 0.89 -4.71 6.78
C MET A 147 -0.48 -4.79 6.12
N GLY A 148 -1.46 -4.17 6.77
CA GLY A 148 -2.80 -3.95 6.23
C GLY A 148 -2.78 -2.81 5.21
N ILE A 149 -3.44 -3.02 4.08
CA ILE A 149 -3.78 -1.97 3.12
C ILE A 149 -5.27 -1.77 3.22
N GLN A 150 -5.71 -0.61 3.68
CA GLN A 150 -7.12 -0.34 3.96
C GLN A 150 -7.56 0.95 3.29
N GLY A 151 -8.87 1.21 3.30
CA GLY A 151 -9.39 2.52 2.99
C GLY A 151 -8.81 3.61 3.90
N ASP A 152 -9.10 4.87 3.58
CA ASP A 152 -8.76 6.01 4.43
C ASP A 152 -9.52 5.98 5.77
N TYR A 153 -9.38 7.02 6.59
CA TYR A 153 -10.04 7.11 7.90
C TYR A 153 -11.57 7.09 7.82
N SER A 154 -12.15 7.46 6.68
CA SER A 154 -13.59 7.38 6.41
C SER A 154 -13.97 6.10 5.65
N ASN A 155 -13.03 5.17 5.50
CA ASN A 155 -13.14 3.95 4.74
C ASN A 155 -13.47 4.16 3.24
N ASN A 156 -13.09 5.31 2.68
CA ASN A 156 -13.07 5.51 1.23
C ASN A 156 -11.72 5.01 0.67
N ASN A 157 -11.56 4.99 -0.65
CA ASN A 157 -10.28 4.65 -1.30
C ASN A 157 -9.74 3.26 -0.92
N THR A 158 -10.65 2.29 -0.75
CA THR A 158 -10.31 0.87 -0.53
C THR A 158 -9.67 0.25 -1.77
N VAL A 159 -9.07 -0.92 -1.60
CA VAL A 159 -8.54 -1.69 -2.73
C VAL A 159 -9.74 -2.14 -3.60
N PRO A 160 -9.74 -1.85 -4.91
CA PRO A 160 -10.77 -2.36 -5.80
C PRO A 160 -10.75 -3.89 -5.83
N LEU A 161 -11.93 -4.52 -5.78
CA LEU A 161 -12.07 -5.98 -5.64
C LEU A 161 -11.34 -6.78 -6.74
N GLU A 162 -11.22 -6.22 -7.95
CA GLU A 162 -10.47 -6.86 -9.04
C GLU A 162 -8.96 -6.92 -8.75
N GLU A 163 -8.42 -5.88 -8.11
CA GLU A 163 -7.00 -5.80 -7.76
C GLU A 163 -6.71 -6.59 -6.47
N GLU A 164 -7.65 -6.62 -5.53
CA GLU A 164 -7.62 -7.51 -4.37
C GLU A 164 -7.60 -8.98 -4.78
N GLN A 165 -8.48 -9.40 -5.71
CA GLN A 165 -8.45 -10.76 -6.26
C GLN A 165 -7.10 -11.09 -6.89
N GLN A 166 -6.48 -10.15 -7.61
CA GLN A 166 -5.13 -10.33 -8.15
C GLN A 166 -4.09 -10.52 -7.04
N MET A 167 -4.22 -9.81 -5.93
CA MET A 167 -3.31 -9.95 -4.79
C MET A 167 -3.52 -11.27 -4.04
N ILE A 168 -4.75 -11.76 -3.93
CA ILE A 168 -5.07 -13.11 -3.42
C ILE A 168 -4.44 -14.18 -4.31
N ASP A 169 -4.62 -14.08 -5.63
CA ASP A 169 -4.06 -15.03 -6.60
C ASP A 169 -2.52 -15.06 -6.56
N MET A 170 -1.90 -13.92 -6.21
CA MET A 170 -0.46 -13.80 -5.98
C MET A 170 0.00 -14.25 -4.60
N GLY A 171 -0.92 -14.63 -3.70
CA GLY A 171 -0.62 -15.01 -2.31
C GLY A 171 -0.15 -13.84 -1.43
N LEU A 172 -0.38 -12.60 -1.87
CA LEU A 172 -0.01 -11.39 -1.13
C LEU A 172 -1.03 -11.07 -0.03
N ASP A 173 -2.27 -11.51 -0.21
CA ASP A 173 -3.33 -11.32 0.76
C ASP A 173 -3.60 -12.59 1.55
N GLN A 174 -3.53 -12.49 2.88
CA GLN A 174 -3.52 -13.64 3.77
C GLN A 174 -4.87 -13.99 4.36
N ASP A 175 -5.82 -13.05 4.33
CA ASP A 175 -7.20 -13.36 4.71
C ASP A 175 -7.97 -14.06 3.57
N GLY A 176 -7.48 -13.92 2.34
CA GLY A 176 -7.93 -14.65 1.16
C GLY A 176 -9.35 -14.29 0.73
N CYS A 177 -9.83 -13.09 1.07
CA CYS A 177 -11.21 -12.70 0.84
C CYS A 177 -11.33 -11.36 0.11
N LEU A 178 -12.51 -11.11 -0.47
CA LEU A 178 -12.79 -9.84 -1.13
C LEU A 178 -13.55 -8.91 -0.17
N ASN A 179 -12.83 -8.06 0.55
CA ASN A 179 -13.35 -7.09 1.51
C ASN A 179 -12.88 -5.64 1.25
N GLY A 180 -12.07 -5.40 0.21
CA GLY A 180 -11.47 -4.11 -0.12
C GLY A 180 -10.24 -3.75 0.70
N GLU A 181 -9.65 -4.74 1.39
CA GLU A 181 -8.45 -4.61 2.18
C GLU A 181 -7.46 -5.72 1.80
N VAL A 182 -6.20 -5.57 2.18
CA VAL A 182 -5.21 -6.62 1.95
C VAL A 182 -4.37 -6.78 3.21
N GLN A 183 -4.19 -8.03 3.65
CA GLN A 183 -3.35 -8.37 4.80
C GLN A 183 -2.04 -8.98 4.31
N MET A 184 -1.03 -8.14 4.09
CA MET A 184 0.29 -8.61 3.64
C MET A 184 1.11 -9.11 4.84
N LYS A 185 1.50 -10.39 4.84
CA LYS A 185 2.29 -10.97 5.94
C LYS A 185 3.67 -10.34 6.03
N LEU A 186 4.01 -9.78 7.18
CA LEU A 186 5.36 -9.33 7.51
C LEU A 186 6.11 -10.44 8.24
N LEU A 187 5.52 -11.01 9.29
CA LEU A 187 6.14 -12.06 10.10
C LEU A 187 5.12 -13.14 10.48
N SER A 188 5.62 -14.37 10.63
CA SER A 188 4.86 -15.47 11.26
C SER A 188 5.16 -15.47 12.75
N LEU A 189 4.16 -15.82 13.56
CA LEU A 189 4.29 -16.02 15.01
C LEU A 189 4.52 -17.49 15.35
#